data_AF-A0A832RV55-F1
#
_entry.id   AF-A0A832RV55-F1
#
_cell.length_a   1.000
_cell.length_b   1.000
_cell.length_c   1.000
_cell.angle_alpha   90.00
_cell.angle_beta   90.00
_cell.angle_gamma   90.00
#
_symmetry.space_group_name_H-M   'P 1'
#
loop_
_entity.id
_entity.type
_entity.pdbx_description
1 polymer ?
#
loop_
_entity_poly.entity_id
_entity_poly.type
_entity_poly.pdbx_seq_one_letter_code
_entity_poly.pdbx_strand_id
1 'polypeptide(L)'
;MAKKATVIRGDGIGPEVVDSMIRVLKECNSQVELILADAGSEQWQKNGEKDPTYIPENTMKLLETTNACFKGPTTTIPKPGAPRSVAVTLRQKFELYSNIRPIKTY
;
A
#
# COMPACT_ATOMS: atom_id res chain seq x y z
N MET A 1 -16.61 -5.84 -16.33
CA MET A 1 -16.56 -5.71 -14.86
C MET A 1 -15.72 -4.50 -14.49
N ALA A 2 -16.08 -3.79 -13.42
CA ALA A 2 -15.25 -2.72 -12.87
C ALA A 2 -13.86 -3.27 -12.46
N LYS A 3 -12.81 -2.49 -12.70
CA LYS A 3 -11.46 -2.84 -12.23
C LYS A 3 -11.38 -2.59 -10.73
N LYS A 4 -10.66 -3.45 -10.01
CA LYS A 4 -10.46 -3.36 -8.56
C LYS A 4 -9.04 -2.92 -8.24
N ALA A 5 -8.88 -2.04 -7.26
CA ALA A 5 -7.58 -1.64 -6.74
C ALA A 5 -7.55 -1.75 -5.21
N THR A 6 -6.55 -2.45 -4.67
CA THR A 6 -6.27 -2.43 -3.23
C THR A 6 -5.60 -1.10 -2.87
N VAL A 7 -6.11 -0.44 -1.83
CA VAL A 7 -5.60 0.84 -1.34
C VAL A 7 -5.03 0.65 0.06
N ILE A 8 -3.71 0.80 0.19
CA ILE A 8 -3.00 0.76 1.46
C ILE A 8 -2.76 2.21 1.90
N ARG A 9 -3.36 2.63 3.02
CA ARG A 9 -3.17 3.99 3.55
C ARG A 9 -1.72 4.24 4.00
N GLY A 10 -1.10 3.24 4.59
CA GLY A 10 0.28 3.29 5.06
C GLY A 10 0.43 4.05 6.38
N ASP A 11 1.62 4.58 6.61
CA ASP A 11 2.08 5.14 7.89
C ASP A 11 2.35 6.66 7.78
N GLY A 12 2.43 7.36 8.92
CA GLY A 12 2.78 8.78 8.99
C GLY A 12 1.75 9.66 8.26
N ILE A 13 2.20 10.44 7.27
CA ILE A 13 1.31 11.26 6.42
C ILE A 13 0.47 10.44 5.43
N GLY A 14 0.69 9.13 5.35
CA GLY A 14 0.08 8.26 4.37
C GLY A 14 -1.46 8.32 4.32
N PRO A 15 -2.16 8.17 5.45
CA PRO A 15 -3.62 8.30 5.49
C PRO A 15 -4.14 9.61 4.91
N GLU A 16 -3.55 10.76 5.27
CA GLU A 16 -3.98 12.09 4.82
C GLU A 16 -3.87 12.25 3.29
N VAL A 17 -2.73 11.87 2.72
CA VAL A 17 -2.51 12.01 1.27
C VAL A 17 -3.31 11.00 0.46
N VAL A 18 -3.54 9.79 1.01
CA VAL A 18 -4.36 8.76 0.38
C VAL A 18 -5.83 9.15 0.38
N ASP A 19 -6.34 9.70 1.49
CA ASP A 19 -7.73 10.17 1.56
C ASP A 19 -7.97 11.36 0.60
N SER A 20 -6.97 12.23 0.42
CA SER A 20 -6.99 13.28 -0.61
C SER A 20 -7.07 12.70 -2.03
N MET A 21 -6.28 11.67 -2.34
CA MET A 21 -6.36 10.95 -3.61
C MET A 21 -7.74 10.32 -3.83
N ILE A 22 -8.33 9.68 -2.83
CA ILE A 22 -9.67 9.07 -2.91
C ILE A 22 -10.72 10.14 -3.23
N ARG A 23 -10.63 11.33 -2.59
CA ARG A 23 -11.52 12.45 -2.87
C ARG A 23 -11.41 12.90 -4.33
N VAL A 24 -10.20 13.08 -4.85
CA VAL A 24 -9.98 13.47 -6.25
C VAL A 24 -10.55 12.43 -7.22
N LEU A 25 -10.29 11.13 -6.99
CA LEU A 25 -10.82 10.07 -7.84
C LEU A 25 -12.36 10.04 -7.86
N LYS A 26 -12.99 10.35 -6.73
CA LYS A 26 -14.44 10.46 -6.62
C LYS A 26 -14.98 11.63 -7.46
N GLU A 27 -14.38 12.81 -7.36
CA GLU A 27 -14.75 13.98 -8.17
C GLU A 27 -14.52 13.74 -9.67
N CYS A 28 -13.53 12.91 -10.03
CA CYS A 28 -13.30 12.47 -11.41
C CYS A 28 -14.26 11.37 -11.90
N ASN A 29 -15.26 10.96 -11.10
CA ASN A 29 -16.21 9.88 -11.42
C ASN A 29 -15.52 8.55 -11.80
N SER A 30 -14.41 8.23 -11.13
CA SER A 30 -13.69 6.98 -11.36
C SER A 30 -14.60 5.76 -11.14
N GLN A 31 -14.53 4.80 -12.07
CA GLN A 31 -15.27 3.54 -12.01
C GLN A 31 -14.48 2.41 -11.32
N VAL A 32 -13.33 2.73 -10.73
CA VAL A 32 -12.48 1.76 -10.03
C VAL A 32 -13.07 1.46 -8.66
N GLU A 33 -13.24 0.18 -8.33
CA GLU A 33 -13.58 -0.27 -6.98
C GLU A 33 -12.32 -0.19 -6.11
N LEU A 34 -12.33 0.72 -5.13
CA LEU A 34 -11.22 0.90 -4.19
C LEU A 34 -11.48 0.06 -2.93
N ILE A 35 -10.59 -0.90 -2.65
CA ILE A 35 -10.69 -1.78 -1.48
C ILE A 35 -9.60 -1.41 -0.49
N LEU A 36 -9.99 -0.85 0.65
CA LEU A 36 -9.06 -0.45 1.70
C LEU A 36 -8.42 -1.67 2.36
N ALA A 37 -7.13 -1.58 2.63
CA ALA A 37 -6.35 -2.59 3.34
C ALA A 37 -5.25 -1.97 4.20
N ASP A 38 -4.82 -2.69 5.22
CA ASP A 38 -3.79 -2.24 6.16
C ASP A 38 -2.44 -2.91 5.87
N ALA A 39 -1.37 -2.12 5.86
CA ALA A 39 0.00 -2.60 5.86
C ALA A 39 0.93 -1.46 6.27
N GLY A 40 2.07 -1.79 6.87
CA GLY A 40 3.02 -0.80 7.39
C GLY A 40 3.42 -1.07 8.83
N SER A 41 4.29 -0.22 9.35
CA SER A 41 4.80 -0.37 10.70
C SER A 41 3.74 -0.09 11.76
N GLU A 42 2.82 0.85 11.53
CA GLU A 42 1.78 1.18 12.50
C GLU A 42 0.79 0.02 12.66
N GLN A 43 0.42 -0.64 11.56
CA GLN A 43 -0.38 -1.86 11.61
C GLN A 43 0.35 -2.98 12.35
N TRP A 44 1.64 -3.15 12.09
CA TRP A 44 2.47 -4.14 12.76
C TRP A 44 2.66 -3.83 14.25
N GLN A 45 2.76 -2.56 14.64
CA GLN A 45 2.79 -2.19 16.06
C GLN A 45 1.43 -2.45 16.73
N LYS A 46 0.32 -2.14 16.05
CA LYS A 46 -1.04 -2.41 16.55
C LYS A 46 -1.30 -3.90 16.79
N ASN A 47 -0.68 -4.79 16.01
CA ASN A 47 -0.78 -6.25 16.24
C ASN A 47 0.22 -6.78 17.30
N GLY A 48 1.02 -5.91 17.90
CA GLY A 48 2.01 -6.26 18.92
C GLY A 48 3.34 -6.76 18.37
N GLU A 49 3.70 -6.40 17.14
CA GLU A 49 4.96 -6.76 16.48
C GLU A 49 5.16 -8.27 16.29
N LYS A 50 4.06 -9.05 16.23
CA LYS A 50 4.09 -10.52 16.24
C LYS A 50 4.31 -11.13 14.86
N ASP A 51 3.91 -10.41 13.82
CA ASP A 51 3.94 -10.94 12.46
C ASP A 51 5.35 -10.83 11.86
N PRO A 52 5.81 -11.81 11.06
CA PRO A 52 7.11 -11.77 10.40
C PRO A 52 7.17 -10.76 9.23
N THR A 53 6.07 -10.06 8.95
CA THR A 53 5.87 -9.18 7.80
C THR A 53 5.05 -7.95 8.21
N TYR A 54 5.29 -6.82 7.54
CA TYR A 54 4.43 -5.62 7.64
C TYR A 54 3.13 -5.73 6.85
N ILE A 55 2.91 -6.84 6.15
CA ILE A 55 1.76 -7.05 5.27
C ILE A 55 0.89 -8.18 5.86
N PRO A 56 -0.23 -7.85 6.52
CA PRO A 56 -1.23 -8.81 6.96
C PRO A 56 -1.67 -9.79 5.85
N GLU A 57 -2.04 -11.01 6.24
CA GLU A 57 -2.42 -12.06 5.29
C GLU A 57 -3.67 -11.66 4.47
N ASN A 58 -4.66 -11.03 5.10
CA ASN A 58 -5.85 -10.51 4.41
C ASN A 58 -5.47 -9.45 3.35
N THR A 59 -4.54 -8.55 3.67
CA THR A 59 -4.02 -7.56 2.71
C THR A 59 -3.31 -8.25 1.55
N MET A 60 -2.54 -9.31 1.81
CA MET A 60 -1.88 -10.06 0.74
C MET A 60 -2.89 -10.75 -0.18
N LYS A 61 -3.94 -11.36 0.37
CA LYS A 61 -5.04 -11.97 -0.41
C LYS A 61 -5.78 -10.95 -1.29
N LEU A 62 -5.99 -9.73 -0.78
CA LEU A 62 -6.57 -8.64 -1.57
C LEU A 62 -5.65 -8.24 -2.72
N LEU A 63 -4.34 -8.13 -2.48
CA LEU A 63 -3.37 -7.79 -3.52
C LEU A 63 -3.29 -8.85 -4.62
N GLU A 64 -3.46 -10.12 -4.29
CA GLU A 64 -3.45 -11.24 -5.26
C GLU A 64 -4.72 -11.29 -6.11
N THR A 65 -5.83 -10.71 -5.64
CA THR A 65 -7.14 -10.80 -6.30
C THR A 65 -7.57 -9.50 -7.00
N THR A 66 -6.87 -8.39 -6.76
CA THR A 66 -7.15 -7.09 -7.38
C THR A 66 -6.27 -6.84 -8.60
N ASN A 67 -6.64 -5.84 -9.42
CA ASN A 67 -5.93 -5.53 -10.66
C ASN A 67 -4.76 -4.56 -10.48
N ALA A 68 -4.76 -3.80 -9.38
CA ALA A 68 -3.75 -2.78 -9.10
C ALA A 68 -3.66 -2.51 -7.59
N CYS A 69 -2.59 -1.86 -7.17
CA CYS A 69 -2.42 -1.39 -5.81
C CYS A 69 -2.04 0.10 -5.80
N PHE A 70 -2.77 0.90 -5.01
CA PHE A 70 -2.31 2.22 -4.58
C PHE A 70 -1.80 2.09 -3.15
N LYS A 71 -0.53 2.44 -2.94
CA LYS A 71 0.11 2.28 -1.63
C LYS A 71 0.69 3.62 -1.17
N GLY A 72 0.15 4.16 -0.10
CA GLY A 72 0.71 5.29 0.63
C GLY A 72 2.11 4.98 1.19
N PRO A 73 2.86 5.99 1.65
CA PRO A 73 4.15 5.78 2.31
C PRO A 73 4.01 4.80 3.48
N THR A 74 5.01 3.94 3.67
CA THR A 74 5.05 3.01 4.82
C THR A 74 6.44 3.04 5.39
N THR A 75 6.54 3.07 6.70
CA THR A 75 7.79 3.11 7.41
C THR A 75 8.39 1.71 7.45
N THR A 76 9.70 1.62 7.19
CA THR A 76 10.50 0.42 7.45
C THR A 76 11.36 0.76 8.66
N ILE A 77 11.10 0.12 9.81
CA ILE A 77 11.79 0.47 11.05
C ILE A 77 13.27 0.03 10.92
N PRO A 78 14.25 0.93 11.14
CA PRO A 78 15.66 0.59 11.02
C PRO A 78 16.19 -0.10 12.29
N LYS A 79 15.57 -1.22 12.68
CA LYS A 79 15.99 -2.02 13.85
C LYS A 79 16.30 -3.48 13.47
N PRO A 80 17.26 -4.15 14.12
CA PRO A 80 17.46 -5.58 13.97
C PRO A 80 16.17 -6.35 14.26
N GLY A 81 15.87 -7.34 13.42
CA GLY A 81 14.64 -8.15 13.54
C GLY A 81 13.36 -7.49 13.03
N ALA A 82 13.42 -6.24 12.54
CA ALA A 82 12.28 -5.64 11.86
C ALA A 82 11.92 -6.40 10.57
N PRO A 83 10.63 -6.53 10.24
CA PRO A 83 10.22 -7.10 8.98
C PRO A 83 10.78 -6.37 7.77
N ARG A 84 10.80 -7.06 6.64
CA ARG A 84 11.24 -6.48 5.37
C ARG A 84 10.25 -5.40 4.89
N SER A 85 10.79 -4.33 4.29
CA SER A 85 10.01 -3.22 3.73
C SER A 85 8.83 -3.69 2.87
N VAL A 86 7.64 -3.13 3.11
CA VAL A 86 6.43 -3.36 2.31
C VAL A 86 6.70 -3.17 0.82
N ALA A 87 7.36 -2.07 0.43
CA ALA A 87 7.60 -1.75 -0.97
C ALA A 87 8.52 -2.78 -1.66
N VAL A 88 9.56 -3.25 -0.96
CA VAL A 88 10.47 -4.26 -1.51
C VAL A 88 9.78 -5.62 -1.60
N THR A 89 9.03 -6.01 -0.57
CA THR A 89 8.27 -7.26 -0.55
C THR A 89 7.25 -7.33 -1.68
N LEU A 90 6.47 -6.25 -1.89
CA LEU A 90 5.49 -6.20 -2.98
C LEU A 90 6.15 -6.25 -4.36
N ARG A 91 7.24 -5.50 -4.58
CA ARG A 91 7.94 -5.50 -5.86
C ARG A 91 8.49 -6.87 -6.23
N GLN A 92 9.07 -7.58 -5.26
CA GLN A 92 9.61 -8.91 -5.52
C GLN A 92 8.52 -9.97 -5.69
N LYS A 93 7.46 -9.93 -4.86
CA LYS A 93 6.37 -10.91 -4.95
C LYS A 93 5.62 -10.84 -6.28
N PHE A 94 5.35 -9.64 -6.76
CA PHE A 94 4.58 -9.41 -8.00
C PHE A 94 5.47 -9.14 -9.22
N GLU A 95 6.77 -9.42 -9.12
CA GLU A 95 7.75 -9.25 -10.21
C GLU A 95 7.70 -7.84 -10.86
N LEU A 96 7.48 -6.79 -10.05
CA LEU A 96 7.37 -5.40 -10.49
C LEU A 96 8.77 -4.82 -10.75
N TYR A 97 9.43 -5.31 -11.79
CA TYR A 97 10.83 -5.01 -12.10
C TYR A 97 11.07 -3.56 -12.54
N SER A 98 10.06 -2.90 -13.11
CA SER A 98 10.16 -1.52 -13.59
C SER A 98 9.64 -0.51 -12.58
N ASN A 99 10.48 0.44 -12.18
CA ASN A 99 10.12 1.56 -11.30
C ASN A 99 10.26 2.88 -12.07
N ILE A 100 9.16 3.31 -12.70
CA ILE A 100 9.11 4.46 -13.60
C ILE A 100 8.81 5.73 -12.79
N ARG A 101 9.68 6.76 -12.90
CA ARG A 101 9.57 8.02 -12.13
C ARG A 101 9.78 9.25 -13.03
N PRO A 102 8.75 9.70 -13.77
CA PRO A 102 8.85 10.92 -14.57
C PRO A 102 9.02 12.14 -13.65
N ILE A 103 9.95 13.05 -14.00
CA ILE A 103 10.24 14.27 -13.23
C ILE A 103 10.03 15.46 -14.17
N LYS A 104 9.11 16.36 -13.81
CA LYS A 104 8.76 17.58 -14.56
C LYS A 104 8.51 18.72 -13.57
N THR A 105 8.97 19.92 -13.91
CA THR A 105 8.67 21.16 -13.15
C THR A 105 7.29 21.69 -13.54
N TYR A 106 6.52 22.15 -12.55
CA TYR A 106 5.14 22.66 -12.69
C TYR A 106 5.03 24.09 -12.17
#